data_AF-A0A8J9ZKD5-F1
#
_entry.id   AF-A0A8J9ZKD5-F1
#
_cell.length_a   1.000
_cell.length_b   1.000
_cell.length_c   1.000
_cell.angle_alpha   90.00
_cell.angle_beta   90.00
_cell.angle_gamma   90.00
#
_symmetry.space_group_name_H-M   'P 1'
#
loop_
_entity.id
_entity.type
_entity.pdbx_description
1 polymer ?
#
loop_
_entity_poly.entity_id
_entity_poly.type
_entity_poly.pdbx_seq_one_letter_code
_entity_poly.pdbx_strand_id
1 'polypeptide(L)'
;MSVNYAAGLSDYDHKGKCGLPEKYDPAEVLAEKVSQLADIICESQHLVVHTGAGISTSAGIPDFRGPKGVWTLEQKGETPHFETTFESACPSPTHMALVELERLGIVKYVISQNVDGLHVRSGFPRDKLSELHGNMFVEQCDKCGKQYVRDTVVPTMALNLTGGQCTQVKARGRCRGKLRDTILDWEDSLPERDLTQADEHSRTADVALVMGSSLQIVPSGNLPLLTKKRGGKLVIINLQPSKHDKHADLRIHGYVDEVMSMMMNQLGIDIPKYTGPTVVLESPTRVRVPLKREHTVNNLLNGDPQDRKDAILENADYSTNCGQKIKAEENEETKTDNLGVKDACNSVKISVETDTDTAVSLGSSSSNNVCPSYESLQKTEERITTNDTLPTKQDVKHKSSSQHTDSSVATKRLKLDSD
;
A
#
# COMPACT_ATOMS: atom_id res chain seq x y z
N MET A 1 -13.05 16.09 -2.94
CA MET A 1 -13.32 15.39 -1.67
C MET A 1 -13.01 13.92 -1.88
N SER A 2 -12.15 13.32 -1.07
CA SER A 2 -11.89 11.88 -1.15
C SER A 2 -13.21 11.15 -0.89
N VAL A 3 -13.57 10.23 -1.78
CA VAL A 3 -14.76 9.40 -1.58
C VAL A 3 -14.45 8.49 -0.40
N ASN A 4 -15.08 8.70 0.76
CA ASN A 4 -14.95 7.78 1.87
C ASN A 4 -15.71 6.50 1.49
N TYR A 5 -14.98 5.45 1.10
CA TYR A 5 -15.57 4.17 0.72
C TYR A 5 -16.60 3.65 1.73
N ALA A 6 -16.29 3.77 3.02
CA ALA A 6 -17.18 3.32 4.07
C ALA A 6 -18.53 4.07 4.09
N ALA A 7 -18.59 5.30 3.59
CA ALA A 7 -19.82 6.07 3.56
C ALA A 7 -20.79 5.62 2.44
N GLY A 8 -20.31 4.84 1.47
CA GLY A 8 -21.14 4.28 0.40
C GLY A 8 -21.65 2.86 0.66
N LEU A 9 -21.33 2.28 1.83
CA LEU A 9 -21.78 0.94 2.23
C LEU A 9 -23.09 0.98 3.00
N SER A 10 -23.80 -0.14 3.01
CA SER A 10 -24.95 -0.33 3.91
C SER A 10 -24.51 -0.34 5.37
N ASP A 11 -25.43 0.07 6.27
CA ASP A 11 -25.21 -0.05 7.71
C ASP A 11 -25.03 -1.52 8.10
N TYR A 12 -24.01 -1.79 8.92
CA TYR A 12 -23.69 -3.14 9.36
C TYR A 12 -23.12 -3.16 10.77
N ASP A 13 -23.75 -3.93 11.65
CA ASP A 13 -23.41 -3.97 13.07
C ASP A 13 -22.09 -4.71 13.33
N HIS A 14 -21.78 -5.73 12.53
CA HIS A 14 -20.69 -6.66 12.80
C HIS A 14 -19.37 -6.27 12.11
N LYS A 15 -18.81 -5.11 12.49
CA LYS A 15 -17.53 -4.60 11.94
C LYS A 15 -16.28 -5.33 12.45
N GLY A 16 -16.42 -6.26 13.39
CA GLY A 16 -15.33 -7.04 13.98
C GLY A 16 -14.68 -6.36 15.19
N LYS A 17 -13.52 -6.86 15.61
CA LYS A 17 -12.73 -6.27 16.71
C LYS A 17 -11.93 -5.08 16.19
N CYS A 18 -12.22 -3.89 16.70
CA CYS A 18 -11.58 -2.62 16.32
C CYS A 18 -10.73 -2.08 17.47
N GLY A 19 -9.73 -1.25 17.13
CA GLY A 19 -8.92 -0.52 18.10
C GLY A 19 -8.11 -1.39 19.06
N LEU A 20 -7.75 -2.62 18.65
CA LEU A 20 -6.88 -3.47 19.47
C LEU A 20 -5.50 -2.79 19.66
N PRO A 21 -4.84 -2.99 20.82
CA PRO A 21 -3.50 -2.44 21.04
C PRO A 21 -2.51 -2.95 19.99
N GLU A 22 -1.69 -2.04 19.49
CA GLU A 22 -0.57 -2.37 18.62
C GLU A 22 0.59 -2.96 19.44
N LYS A 23 1.42 -3.75 18.76
CA LYS A 23 2.65 -4.32 19.29
C LYS A 23 3.80 -3.94 18.37
N TYR A 24 4.97 -3.83 18.95
CA TYR A 24 6.21 -3.47 18.28
C TYR A 24 7.30 -4.40 18.79
N ASP A 25 7.85 -5.23 17.90
CA ASP A 25 9.02 -6.04 18.23
C ASP A 25 10.23 -5.09 18.43
N PRO A 26 11.05 -5.28 19.48
CA PRO A 26 12.28 -4.51 19.65
C PRO A 26 13.22 -4.66 18.45
N ALA A 27 14.06 -3.65 18.17
CA ALA A 27 14.88 -3.59 16.96
C ALA A 27 15.71 -4.86 16.68
N GLU A 28 16.35 -5.44 17.70
CA GLU A 28 17.13 -6.67 17.57
C GLU A 28 16.24 -7.88 17.20
N VAL A 29 15.08 -8.02 17.86
CA VAL A 29 14.11 -9.09 17.59
C VAL A 29 13.49 -8.92 16.19
N LEU A 30 13.20 -7.69 15.79
CA LEU A 30 12.69 -7.37 14.46
C LEU A 30 13.72 -7.78 13.40
N ALA A 31 14.98 -7.42 13.57
CA ALA A 31 16.06 -7.78 12.65
C ALA A 31 16.24 -9.30 12.51
N GLU A 32 16.18 -10.04 13.62
CA GLU A 32 16.24 -11.50 13.63
C GLU A 32 15.06 -12.10 12.86
N LYS A 33 13.84 -11.61 13.10
CA LYS A 33 12.65 -12.09 12.41
C LYS A 33 12.64 -11.74 10.92
N VAL A 34 13.15 -10.57 10.53
CA VAL A 34 13.34 -10.21 9.12
C VAL A 34 14.35 -11.14 8.44
N SER A 35 15.42 -11.51 9.15
CA SER A 35 16.38 -12.52 8.69
C SER A 35 15.72 -13.88 8.46
N GLN A 36 14.91 -14.34 9.41
CA GLN A 36 14.13 -15.58 9.25
C GLN A 36 13.12 -15.50 8.10
N LEU A 37 12.49 -14.33 7.88
CA LEU A 37 11.60 -14.09 6.74
C LEU A 37 12.35 -14.19 5.41
N ALA A 38 13.54 -13.59 5.30
CA ALA A 38 14.36 -13.66 4.11
C ALA A 38 14.75 -15.11 3.77
N ASP A 39 15.08 -15.93 4.78
CA ASP A 39 15.36 -17.36 4.60
C ASP A 39 14.12 -18.13 4.10
N ILE A 40 12.95 -17.91 4.72
CA ILE A 40 11.69 -18.52 4.28
C ILE A 40 11.37 -18.16 2.82
N ILE A 41 11.60 -16.91 2.41
CA ILE A 41 11.34 -16.45 1.04
C ILE A 41 12.35 -17.05 0.05
N CYS A 42 13.63 -17.14 0.42
CA CYS A 42 14.65 -17.77 -0.42
C CYS A 42 14.34 -19.26 -0.70
N GLU A 43 13.85 -19.97 0.32
CA GLU A 43 13.51 -21.40 0.23
C GLU A 43 12.20 -21.66 -0.52
N SER A 44 11.25 -20.72 -0.47
CA SER A 44 9.93 -20.85 -1.07
C SER A 44 10.00 -21.07 -2.59
N GLN A 45 9.20 -22.00 -3.09
CA GLN A 45 8.97 -22.23 -4.52
C GLN A 45 7.71 -21.54 -5.01
N HIS A 46 6.71 -21.37 -4.13
CA HIS A 46 5.43 -20.78 -4.45
C HIS A 46 4.94 -19.85 -3.33
N LEU A 47 5.54 -18.66 -3.26
CA LEU A 47 5.16 -17.61 -2.33
C LEU A 47 3.86 -16.92 -2.78
N VAL A 48 2.86 -16.91 -1.90
CA VAL A 48 1.62 -16.15 -2.07
C VAL A 48 1.50 -15.09 -1.00
N VAL A 49 1.20 -13.88 -1.41
CA VAL A 49 1.09 -12.72 -0.52
C VAL A 49 -0.38 -12.35 -0.33
N HIS A 50 -0.75 -12.07 0.90
CA HIS A 50 -2.09 -11.62 1.30
C HIS A 50 -2.00 -10.22 1.88
N THR A 51 -2.65 -9.24 1.26
CA THR A 51 -2.57 -7.84 1.68
C THR A 51 -3.90 -7.33 2.23
N GLY A 52 -3.80 -6.39 3.19
CA GLY A 52 -4.92 -5.64 3.73
C GLY A 52 -4.56 -4.17 3.89
N ALA A 53 -5.49 -3.39 4.45
CA ALA A 53 -5.41 -1.93 4.44
C ALA A 53 -4.15 -1.37 5.13
N GLY A 54 -3.52 -2.14 6.03
CA GLY A 54 -2.30 -1.74 6.71
C GLY A 54 -1.14 -1.38 5.77
N ILE A 55 -1.07 -1.97 4.57
CA ILE A 55 0.01 -1.67 3.60
C ILE A 55 -0.14 -0.31 2.90
N SER A 56 -1.31 0.33 3.04
CA SER A 56 -1.63 1.62 2.43
C SER A 56 -1.66 2.76 3.45
N THR A 57 -1.44 2.47 4.74
CA THR A 57 -1.46 3.49 5.81
C THR A 57 -0.35 4.52 5.68
N SER A 58 0.84 4.12 5.24
CA SER A 58 1.95 5.04 4.91
C SER A 58 1.73 5.84 3.63
N ALA A 59 0.75 5.46 2.80
CA ALA A 59 0.33 6.22 1.63
C ALA A 59 -0.77 7.25 1.96
N GLY A 60 -1.08 7.47 3.25
CA GLY A 60 -2.09 8.43 3.70
C GLY A 60 -3.54 7.92 3.63
N ILE A 61 -3.74 6.62 3.36
CA ILE A 61 -5.05 5.97 3.35
C ILE A 61 -5.27 5.25 4.69
N PRO A 62 -6.29 5.61 5.49
CA PRO A 62 -6.53 4.97 6.78
C PRO A 62 -6.90 3.50 6.61
N ASP A 63 -6.52 2.68 7.60
CA ASP A 63 -7.02 1.31 7.68
C ASP A 63 -8.46 1.25 8.20
N PHE A 64 -8.99 0.04 8.40
CA PHE A 64 -10.34 -0.14 8.91
C PHE A 64 -10.43 -0.30 10.43
N ARG A 65 -9.45 -0.95 11.07
CA ARG A 65 -9.58 -1.47 12.45
C ARG A 65 -8.42 -1.11 13.38
N GLY A 66 -7.42 -0.40 12.86
CA GLY A 66 -6.33 0.19 13.61
C GLY A 66 -6.84 1.20 14.66
N PRO A 67 -5.96 1.75 15.50
CA PRO A 67 -6.35 2.73 16.52
C PRO A 67 -7.11 3.95 15.98
N LYS A 68 -6.80 4.35 14.73
CA LYS A 68 -7.45 5.42 13.97
C LYS A 68 -8.17 4.90 12.70
N GLY A 69 -8.48 3.61 12.66
CA GLY A 69 -9.15 3.00 11.52
C GLY A 69 -10.59 3.47 11.36
N VAL A 70 -11.12 3.38 10.15
CA VAL A 70 -12.48 3.86 9.79
C VAL A 70 -13.55 3.34 10.75
N TRP A 71 -13.60 2.03 11.00
CA TRP A 71 -14.58 1.42 11.90
C TRP A 71 -14.29 1.68 13.38
N THR A 72 -13.02 1.89 13.74
CA THR A 72 -12.64 2.25 15.12
C THR A 72 -13.11 3.65 15.49
N LEU A 73 -12.99 4.60 14.56
CA LEU A 73 -13.40 5.99 14.77
C LEU A 73 -14.92 6.12 14.72
N GLU A 74 -15.58 5.43 13.79
CA GLU A 74 -17.03 5.40 13.73
C GLU A 74 -17.66 4.86 15.04
N GLN A 75 -17.09 3.81 15.63
CA GLN A 75 -17.52 3.30 16.95
C GLN A 75 -17.40 4.34 18.09
N LYS A 76 -16.57 5.37 17.90
CA LYS A 76 -16.41 6.51 18.82
C LYS A 76 -17.25 7.72 18.42
N GLY A 77 -17.99 7.66 17.32
CA GLY A 77 -18.69 8.81 16.75
C GLY A 77 -17.75 9.83 16.08
N GLU A 78 -16.55 9.40 15.69
CA GLU A 78 -15.53 10.22 15.04
C GLU A 78 -15.42 9.89 13.54
N THR A 79 -14.84 10.81 12.78
CA THR A 79 -14.67 10.65 11.32
C THR A 79 -13.20 10.34 11.01
N PRO A 80 -12.89 9.35 10.15
CA PRO A 80 -11.52 9.10 9.72
C PRO A 80 -10.91 10.27 8.96
N HIS A 81 -9.63 10.53 9.23
CA HIS A 81 -8.85 11.51 8.47
C HIS A 81 -8.13 10.81 7.31
N PHE A 82 -8.28 11.35 6.11
CA PHE A 82 -7.53 10.94 4.92
C PHE A 82 -6.51 12.03 4.61
N GLU A 83 -5.24 11.65 4.53
CA GLU A 83 -4.15 12.59 4.19
C GLU A 83 -4.05 12.80 2.67
N THR A 84 -4.66 11.91 1.88
CA THR A 84 -4.67 11.96 0.41
C THR A 84 -6.03 11.53 -0.17
N THR A 85 -6.21 11.72 -1.48
CA THR A 85 -7.30 11.10 -2.25
C THR A 85 -6.82 9.78 -2.86
N PHE A 86 -7.73 8.91 -3.28
CA PHE A 86 -7.35 7.68 -4.00
C PHE A 86 -6.57 7.99 -5.28
N GLU A 87 -6.93 9.05 -6.01
CA GLU A 87 -6.23 9.47 -7.24
C GLU A 87 -4.82 9.99 -6.97
N SER A 88 -4.60 10.66 -5.85
CA SER A 88 -3.32 11.24 -5.46
C SER A 88 -2.50 10.32 -4.55
N ALA A 89 -3.04 9.17 -4.13
CA ALA A 89 -2.28 8.20 -3.36
C ALA A 89 -1.18 7.56 -4.24
N CYS A 90 0.03 7.56 -3.69
CA CYS A 90 1.17 6.84 -4.26
C CYS A 90 1.29 5.45 -3.63
N PRO A 91 1.64 4.41 -4.39
CA PRO A 91 1.93 3.09 -3.81
C PRO A 91 3.02 3.21 -2.74
N SER A 92 2.87 2.51 -1.62
CA SER A 92 3.89 2.48 -0.56
C SER A 92 5.15 1.70 -0.99
N PRO A 93 6.28 1.82 -0.27
CA PRO A 93 7.46 0.96 -0.47
C PRO A 93 7.12 -0.54 -0.51
N THR A 94 6.17 -1.00 0.33
CA THR A 94 5.67 -2.37 0.30
C THR A 94 5.04 -2.74 -1.05
N HIS A 95 4.22 -1.86 -1.65
CA HIS A 95 3.64 -2.12 -2.97
C HIS A 95 4.72 -2.22 -4.04
N MET A 96 5.70 -1.31 -4.02
CA MET A 96 6.78 -1.31 -5.00
C MET A 96 7.73 -2.50 -4.83
N ALA A 97 7.98 -2.95 -3.60
CA ALA A 97 8.74 -4.17 -3.34
C ALA A 97 8.02 -5.40 -3.93
N LEU A 98 6.69 -5.49 -3.80
CA LEU A 98 5.92 -6.60 -4.39
C LEU A 98 5.98 -6.62 -5.92
N VAL A 99 6.03 -5.46 -6.57
CA VAL A 99 6.24 -5.38 -8.04
C VAL A 99 7.57 -6.02 -8.42
N GLU A 100 8.65 -5.69 -7.71
CA GLU A 100 9.96 -6.23 -8.05
C GLU A 100 10.11 -7.71 -7.71
N LEU A 101 9.57 -8.14 -6.57
CA LEU A 101 9.56 -9.56 -6.20
C LEU A 101 8.75 -10.41 -7.21
N GLU A 102 7.69 -9.87 -7.79
CA GLU A 102 6.94 -10.54 -8.85
C GLU A 102 7.76 -10.59 -10.16
N ARG A 103 8.42 -9.49 -10.56
CA ARG A 103 9.29 -9.44 -11.73
C ARG A 103 10.44 -10.44 -11.69
N LEU A 104 10.99 -10.66 -10.49
CA LEU A 104 12.03 -11.66 -10.24
C LEU A 104 11.47 -13.10 -10.14
N GLY A 105 10.15 -13.25 -10.17
CA GLY A 105 9.45 -14.52 -10.08
C GLY A 105 9.48 -15.13 -8.68
N ILE A 106 9.69 -14.33 -7.64
CA ILE A 106 9.70 -14.75 -6.23
C ILE A 106 8.26 -14.84 -5.74
N VAL A 107 7.52 -13.73 -5.83
CA VAL A 107 6.07 -13.71 -5.54
C VAL A 107 5.33 -14.31 -6.72
N LYS A 108 4.51 -15.35 -6.47
CA LYS A 108 3.73 -16.02 -7.52
C LYS A 108 2.33 -15.45 -7.68
N TYR A 109 1.79 -14.88 -6.62
CA TYR A 109 0.44 -14.35 -6.60
C TYR A 109 0.22 -13.40 -5.43
N VAL A 110 -0.58 -12.36 -5.64
CA VAL A 110 -1.05 -11.44 -4.59
C VAL A 110 -2.57 -11.54 -4.47
N ILE A 111 -3.04 -11.68 -3.25
CA ILE A 111 -4.47 -11.73 -2.90
C ILE A 111 -4.73 -10.51 -2.00
N SER A 112 -5.46 -9.53 -2.52
CA SER A 112 -5.71 -8.27 -1.84
C SER A 112 -7.16 -8.17 -1.37
N GLN A 113 -7.33 -7.59 -0.18
CA GLN A 113 -8.61 -7.09 0.33
C GLN A 113 -8.78 -5.58 0.11
N ASN A 114 -7.74 -4.91 -0.41
CA ASN A 114 -7.76 -3.47 -0.57
C ASN A 114 -8.54 -3.08 -1.82
N VAL A 115 -9.34 -2.02 -1.68
CA VAL A 115 -10.08 -1.39 -2.79
C VAL A 115 -9.38 -0.15 -3.33
N ASP A 116 -8.27 0.27 -2.74
CA ASP A 116 -7.55 1.52 -3.08
C ASP A 116 -6.94 1.55 -4.49
N GLY A 117 -6.84 0.39 -5.16
CA GLY A 117 -6.29 0.25 -6.49
C GLY A 117 -4.77 0.43 -6.60
N LEU A 118 -4.04 0.54 -5.49
CA LEU A 118 -2.60 0.82 -5.48
C LEU A 118 -1.76 -0.33 -6.05
N HIS A 119 -2.18 -1.59 -5.91
CA HIS A 119 -1.52 -2.71 -6.60
C HIS A 119 -1.61 -2.56 -8.12
N VAL A 120 -2.79 -2.28 -8.66
CA VAL A 120 -2.95 -2.10 -10.12
C VAL A 120 -2.17 -0.87 -10.58
N ARG A 121 -2.25 0.24 -9.85
CA ARG A 121 -1.60 1.51 -10.21
C ARG A 121 -0.08 1.48 -10.07
N SER A 122 0.49 0.63 -9.21
CA SER A 122 1.94 0.45 -9.07
C SER A 122 2.58 -0.27 -10.27
N GLY A 123 1.77 -0.85 -11.15
CA GLY A 123 2.25 -1.71 -12.24
C GLY A 123 2.34 -3.18 -11.86
N PHE A 124 1.73 -3.61 -10.75
CA PHE A 124 1.61 -5.03 -10.43
C PHE A 124 0.71 -5.73 -11.47
N PRO A 125 1.10 -6.89 -12.02
CA PRO A 125 0.37 -7.52 -13.11
C PRO A 125 -0.97 -8.12 -12.67
N ARG A 126 -2.04 -7.77 -13.38
CA ARG A 126 -3.42 -8.14 -13.03
C ARG A 126 -3.73 -9.63 -13.17
N ASP A 127 -2.99 -10.38 -13.99
CA ASP A 127 -3.13 -11.85 -14.07
C ASP A 127 -2.51 -12.57 -12.85
N LYS A 128 -1.73 -11.87 -12.02
CA LYS A 128 -1.15 -12.36 -10.75
C LYS A 128 -1.78 -11.75 -9.50
N LEU A 129 -2.90 -11.05 -9.67
CA LEU A 129 -3.61 -10.35 -8.60
C LEU A 129 -5.06 -10.83 -8.51
N SER A 130 -5.54 -11.05 -7.28
CA SER A 130 -6.96 -11.16 -6.96
C SER A 130 -7.40 -9.99 -6.10
N GLU A 131 -8.38 -9.23 -6.58
CA GLU A 131 -8.94 -8.05 -5.91
C GLU A 131 -10.28 -8.43 -5.26
N LEU A 132 -10.22 -9.12 -4.11
CA LEU A 132 -11.37 -9.84 -3.56
C LEU A 132 -12.54 -8.93 -3.16
N HIS A 133 -12.28 -7.66 -2.84
CA HIS A 133 -13.30 -6.70 -2.41
C HIS A 133 -13.56 -5.60 -3.45
N GLY A 134 -13.04 -5.78 -4.66
CA GLY A 134 -13.15 -4.80 -5.75
C GLY A 134 -11.99 -3.81 -5.79
N ASN A 135 -12.14 -2.82 -6.68
CA ASN A 135 -11.17 -1.75 -6.86
C ASN A 135 -11.90 -0.45 -7.23
N MET A 136 -11.58 0.63 -6.53
CA MET A 136 -12.18 1.96 -6.67
C MET A 136 -12.00 2.57 -8.06
N PHE A 137 -11.11 2.03 -8.89
CA PHE A 137 -10.84 2.47 -10.27
C PHE A 137 -11.40 1.52 -11.32
N VAL A 138 -12.10 0.44 -10.93
CA VAL A 138 -12.54 -0.60 -11.86
C VAL A 138 -14.06 -0.66 -11.92
N GLU A 139 -14.58 -0.57 -13.14
CA GLU A 139 -15.96 -0.92 -13.46
C GLU A 139 -16.03 -2.12 -14.41
N GLN A 140 -17.10 -2.90 -14.31
CA GLN A 140 -17.33 -4.12 -15.05
C GLN A 140 -18.66 -4.07 -15.82
N CYS A 141 -18.66 -4.61 -17.03
CA CYS A 141 -19.87 -4.77 -17.83
C CYS A 141 -20.74 -5.94 -17.33
N ASP A 142 -22.00 -5.66 -17.02
CA ASP A 142 -23.02 -6.63 -16.59
C ASP A 142 -23.38 -7.70 -17.64
N LYS A 143 -23.12 -7.46 -18.92
CA LYS A 143 -23.43 -8.39 -20.02
C LYS A 143 -22.26 -9.26 -20.46
N CYS A 144 -21.03 -8.75 -20.39
CA CYS A 144 -19.87 -9.45 -20.96
C CYS A 144 -18.70 -9.66 -20.00
N GLY A 145 -18.79 -9.15 -18.77
CA GLY A 145 -17.74 -9.29 -17.76
C GLY A 145 -16.48 -8.47 -18.05
N LYS A 146 -16.40 -7.73 -19.17
CA LYS A 146 -15.25 -6.89 -19.49
C LYS A 146 -15.09 -5.82 -18.42
N GLN A 147 -13.92 -5.80 -17.80
CA GLN A 147 -13.50 -4.77 -16.85
C GLN A 147 -12.77 -3.63 -17.57
N TYR A 148 -12.94 -2.43 -17.03
CA TYR A 148 -12.28 -1.20 -17.45
C TYR A 148 -11.60 -0.59 -16.23
N VAL A 149 -10.27 -0.41 -16.31
CA VAL A 149 -9.51 0.34 -15.31
C VAL A 149 -9.53 1.81 -15.72
N ARG A 150 -9.93 2.69 -14.81
CA ARG A 150 -10.04 4.13 -14.99
C ARG A 150 -8.87 4.85 -14.33
N ASP A 151 -8.66 6.09 -14.74
CA ASP A 151 -7.68 7.03 -14.17
C ASP A 151 -8.19 7.71 -12.89
N THR A 152 -9.50 7.96 -12.82
CA THR A 152 -10.22 8.45 -11.63
C THR A 152 -11.04 7.36 -10.97
N VAL A 153 -11.46 7.58 -9.72
CA VAL A 153 -12.37 6.62 -9.08
C VAL A 153 -13.70 6.51 -9.83
N VAL A 154 -14.28 5.32 -9.86
CA VAL A 154 -15.64 5.10 -10.37
C VAL A 154 -16.66 5.72 -9.39
N PRO A 155 -17.77 6.29 -9.89
CA PRO A 155 -18.62 7.18 -9.12
C PRO A 155 -19.56 6.48 -8.13
N THR A 156 -19.58 5.14 -8.09
CA THR A 156 -20.52 4.34 -7.30
C THR A 156 -19.81 3.24 -6.53
N MET A 157 -20.53 2.65 -5.58
CA MET A 157 -20.11 1.50 -4.75
C MET A 157 -21.27 0.50 -4.64
N ALA A 158 -21.04 -0.66 -4.04
CA ALA A 158 -22.06 -1.70 -3.83
C ALA A 158 -22.61 -2.23 -5.16
N LEU A 159 -21.72 -2.46 -6.14
CA LEU A 159 -22.03 -3.02 -7.45
C LEU A 159 -23.11 -2.22 -8.23
N ASN A 160 -23.20 -0.92 -7.97
CA ASN A 160 -24.18 -0.04 -8.56
C ASN A 160 -23.81 0.38 -9.98
N LEU A 161 -24.80 0.85 -10.74
CA LEU A 161 -24.60 1.31 -12.11
C LEU A 161 -23.81 2.63 -12.13
N THR A 162 -22.70 2.65 -12.86
CA THR A 162 -21.84 3.84 -12.97
C THR A 162 -22.37 4.88 -13.95
N GLY A 163 -23.38 4.52 -14.76
CA GLY A 163 -23.85 5.28 -15.91
C GLY A 163 -23.08 5.01 -17.21
N GLY A 164 -21.95 4.29 -17.14
CA GLY A 164 -21.14 3.92 -18.29
C GLY A 164 -21.76 2.83 -19.17
N GLN A 165 -21.31 2.77 -20.43
CA GLN A 165 -21.69 1.72 -21.38
C GLN A 165 -20.47 0.97 -21.93
N CYS A 166 -20.60 -0.36 -22.02
CA CYS A 166 -19.54 -1.22 -22.52
C CYS A 166 -19.25 -0.98 -24.01
N THR A 167 -17.99 -0.67 -24.29
CA THR A 167 -17.44 -0.40 -25.62
C THR A 167 -16.88 -1.64 -26.31
N GLN A 168 -16.85 -2.80 -25.63
CA GLN A 168 -16.29 -4.04 -26.17
C GLN A 168 -16.97 -4.43 -27.48
N VAL A 169 -16.17 -4.63 -28.53
CA VAL A 169 -16.62 -5.17 -29.82
C VAL A 169 -16.59 -6.69 -29.73
N LYS A 170 -17.70 -7.33 -30.13
CA LYS A 170 -17.85 -8.78 -30.28
C LYS A 170 -18.19 -9.09 -31.74
N ALA A 171 -18.16 -10.37 -32.12
CA ALA A 171 -18.46 -10.83 -33.49
C ALA A 171 -19.83 -10.34 -34.02
N ARG A 172 -20.83 -10.14 -33.14
CA ARG A 172 -22.18 -9.65 -33.49
C ARG A 172 -22.39 -8.14 -33.25
N GLY A 173 -21.31 -7.37 -33.08
CA GLY A 173 -21.35 -5.92 -32.85
C GLY A 173 -20.91 -5.49 -31.45
N ARG A 174 -21.18 -4.22 -31.10
CA ARG A 174 -20.81 -3.64 -29.80
C ARG A 174 -21.69 -4.18 -28.68
N CYS A 175 -21.09 -4.52 -27.53
CA CYS A 175 -21.78 -5.09 -26.38
C CYS A 175 -22.90 -4.18 -25.83
N ARG A 176 -22.58 -2.90 -25.56
CA ARG A 176 -23.53 -1.91 -24.98
C ARG A 176 -24.22 -2.41 -23.69
N GLY A 177 -23.55 -3.28 -22.92
CA GLY A 177 -23.98 -3.58 -21.55
C GLY A 177 -23.74 -2.40 -20.63
N LYS A 178 -24.45 -2.35 -19.51
CA LYS A 178 -24.27 -1.27 -18.53
C LYS A 178 -23.03 -1.59 -17.70
N LEU A 179 -22.32 -0.56 -17.28
CA LEU A 179 -21.16 -0.71 -16.40
C LEU A 179 -21.61 -0.55 -14.94
N ARG A 180 -21.00 -1.36 -14.07
CA ARG A 180 -21.16 -1.33 -12.62
C ARG A 180 -19.80 -1.16 -11.97
N ASP A 181 -19.73 -0.52 -10.82
CA ASP A 181 -18.52 -0.58 -10.00
C ASP A 181 -18.27 -2.03 -9.53
N THR A 182 -17.08 -2.29 -9.00
CA THR A 182 -16.67 -3.61 -8.51
C THR A 182 -16.62 -3.71 -6.99
N ILE A 183 -17.04 -2.65 -6.30
CA ILE A 183 -16.94 -2.53 -4.86
C ILE A 183 -18.07 -3.31 -4.21
N LEU A 184 -17.73 -4.20 -3.30
CA LEU A 184 -18.71 -5.05 -2.61
C LEU A 184 -19.35 -4.31 -1.44
N ASP A 185 -20.66 -4.48 -1.26
CA ASP A 185 -21.33 -4.25 0.02
C ASP A 185 -21.19 -5.48 0.94
N TRP A 186 -21.67 -5.36 2.18
CA TRP A 186 -21.50 -6.39 3.20
C TRP A 186 -22.10 -7.77 2.84
N GLU A 187 -23.24 -7.77 2.15
CA GLU A 187 -23.95 -9.01 1.77
C GLU A 187 -23.59 -9.51 0.36
N ASP A 188 -22.76 -8.77 -0.38
CA ASP A 188 -22.36 -9.16 -1.72
C ASP A 188 -21.41 -10.35 -1.70
N SER A 189 -21.58 -11.23 -2.68
CA SER A 189 -20.67 -12.36 -2.90
C SER A 189 -19.36 -11.87 -3.50
N LEU A 190 -18.24 -12.47 -3.08
CA LEU A 190 -16.93 -12.21 -3.68
C LEU A 190 -16.92 -12.59 -5.18
N PRO A 191 -16.14 -11.88 -6.01
CA PRO A 191 -15.99 -12.19 -7.43
C PRO A 191 -15.45 -13.62 -7.62
N GLU A 192 -16.22 -14.45 -8.33
CA GLU A 192 -15.96 -15.89 -8.47
C GLU A 192 -14.57 -16.19 -9.07
N ARG A 193 -14.17 -15.44 -10.10
CA ARG A 193 -12.86 -15.60 -10.74
C ARG A 193 -11.73 -15.37 -9.74
N ASP A 194 -11.72 -14.21 -9.09
CA ASP A 194 -10.66 -13.82 -8.15
C ASP A 194 -10.66 -14.75 -6.93
N LEU A 195 -11.82 -15.11 -6.39
CA LEU A 195 -11.89 -16.07 -5.28
C LEU A 195 -11.35 -17.45 -5.67
N THR A 196 -11.67 -17.94 -6.88
CA THR A 196 -11.19 -19.23 -7.38
C THR A 196 -9.67 -19.23 -7.54
N GLN A 197 -9.10 -18.20 -8.17
CA GLN A 197 -7.65 -18.07 -8.30
C GLN A 197 -6.98 -17.92 -6.93
N ALA A 198 -7.55 -17.12 -6.03
CA ALA A 198 -7.03 -16.94 -4.69
C ALA A 198 -7.01 -18.27 -3.89
N ASP A 199 -8.09 -19.06 -3.95
CA ASP A 199 -8.14 -20.38 -3.33
C ASP A 199 -7.11 -21.35 -3.92
N GLU A 200 -7.00 -21.42 -5.26
CA GLU A 200 -6.04 -22.28 -5.96
C GLU A 200 -4.59 -21.93 -5.57
N HIS A 201 -4.23 -20.65 -5.63
CA HIS A 201 -2.90 -20.19 -5.28
C HIS A 201 -2.60 -20.40 -3.79
N SER A 202 -3.53 -20.11 -2.88
CA SER A 202 -3.34 -20.38 -1.45
C SER A 202 -3.17 -21.88 -1.15
N ARG A 203 -3.85 -22.76 -1.88
CA ARG A 203 -3.65 -24.22 -1.75
C ARG A 203 -2.35 -24.72 -2.39
N THR A 204 -1.83 -24.03 -3.38
CA THR A 204 -0.58 -24.43 -4.05
C THR A 204 0.65 -23.91 -3.31
N ALA A 205 0.50 -22.80 -2.58
CA ALA A 205 1.59 -22.16 -1.87
C ALA A 205 2.29 -23.07 -0.87
N ASP A 206 3.62 -22.92 -0.81
CA ASP A 206 4.44 -23.42 0.29
C ASP A 206 4.71 -22.34 1.35
N VAL A 207 4.47 -21.06 1.02
CA VAL A 207 4.50 -19.93 1.96
C VAL A 207 3.33 -18.98 1.67
N ALA A 208 2.55 -18.69 2.71
CA ALA A 208 1.60 -17.59 2.74
C ALA A 208 2.15 -16.45 3.60
N LEU A 209 2.34 -15.27 3.00
CA LEU A 209 2.81 -14.07 3.67
C LEU A 209 1.67 -13.07 3.80
N VAL A 210 1.19 -12.83 5.02
CA VAL A 210 0.13 -11.85 5.32
C VAL A 210 0.77 -10.52 5.72
N MET A 211 0.31 -9.42 5.12
CA MET A 211 0.78 -8.07 5.43
C MET A 211 -0.38 -7.10 5.65
N GLY A 212 -0.38 -6.43 6.80
CA GLY A 212 -1.32 -5.33 7.07
C GLY A 212 -2.80 -5.75 7.10
N SER A 213 -3.10 -6.97 7.55
CA SER A 213 -4.45 -7.52 7.61
C SER A 213 -4.72 -8.18 8.96
N SER A 214 -5.85 -7.83 9.59
CA SER A 214 -6.32 -8.49 10.82
C SER A 214 -6.98 -9.86 10.57
N LEU A 215 -7.18 -10.25 9.29
CA LEU A 215 -7.74 -11.53 8.86
C LEU A 215 -9.16 -11.81 9.40
N GLN A 216 -9.93 -10.77 9.70
CA GLN A 216 -11.25 -10.93 10.33
C GLN A 216 -12.37 -11.26 9.33
N ILE A 217 -12.28 -10.76 8.10
CA ILE A 217 -13.29 -10.95 7.05
C ILE A 217 -13.15 -12.34 6.43
N VAL A 218 -14.27 -13.03 6.25
CA VAL A 218 -14.34 -14.38 5.67
C VAL A 218 -15.06 -14.27 4.33
N PRO A 219 -14.62 -14.97 3.26
CA PRO A 219 -13.56 -16.01 3.25
C PRO A 219 -12.13 -15.48 3.16
N SER A 220 -11.90 -14.22 2.80
CA SER A 220 -10.57 -13.67 2.49
C SER A 220 -9.51 -13.94 3.56
N GLY A 221 -9.84 -13.69 4.83
CA GLY A 221 -8.94 -13.89 5.97
C GLY A 221 -8.62 -15.35 6.27
N ASN A 222 -9.43 -16.30 5.81
CA ASN A 222 -9.18 -17.73 6.00
C ASN A 222 -8.29 -18.32 4.90
N LEU A 223 -8.10 -17.63 3.75
CA LEU A 223 -7.31 -18.15 2.63
C LEU A 223 -5.85 -18.51 3.00
N PRO A 224 -5.10 -17.72 3.80
CA PRO A 224 -3.75 -18.10 4.24
C PRO A 224 -3.69 -19.44 5.01
N LEU A 225 -4.80 -19.85 5.64
CA LEU A 225 -4.85 -21.14 6.34
C LEU A 225 -4.88 -22.34 5.38
N LEU A 226 -5.26 -22.14 4.12
CA LEU A 226 -5.24 -23.21 3.11
C LEU A 226 -3.81 -23.68 2.84
N THR A 227 -2.85 -22.74 2.83
CA THR A 227 -1.41 -23.03 2.75
C THR A 227 -0.97 -23.88 3.94
N LYS A 228 -1.36 -23.49 5.16
CA LYS A 228 -1.01 -24.26 6.37
C LYS A 228 -1.59 -25.67 6.39
N LYS A 229 -2.83 -25.83 5.92
CA LYS A 229 -3.49 -27.15 5.84
C LYS A 229 -2.76 -28.13 4.91
N ARG A 230 -1.90 -27.64 4.01
CA ARG A 230 -1.09 -28.45 3.09
C ARG A 230 0.38 -28.55 3.49
N GLY A 231 0.72 -28.12 4.71
CA GLY A 231 2.08 -28.20 5.25
C GLY A 231 3.00 -27.02 4.90
N GLY A 232 2.49 -26.00 4.20
CA GLY A 232 3.24 -24.77 3.95
C GLY A 232 3.41 -23.92 5.22
N LYS A 233 4.23 -22.87 5.12
CA LYS A 233 4.45 -21.89 6.19
C LYS A 233 3.46 -20.72 6.08
N LEU A 234 3.11 -20.13 7.22
CA LEU A 234 2.31 -18.92 7.35
C LEU A 234 3.11 -17.89 8.13
N VAL A 235 3.40 -16.78 7.48
CA VAL A 235 4.03 -15.61 8.10
C VAL A 235 3.01 -14.48 8.18
N ILE A 236 2.95 -13.80 9.32
CA ILE A 236 2.06 -12.65 9.52
C ILE A 236 2.89 -11.44 9.95
N ILE A 237 2.82 -10.37 9.16
CA ILE A 237 3.37 -9.05 9.46
C ILE A 237 2.20 -8.11 9.75
N ASN A 238 2.01 -7.75 11.02
CA ASN A 238 0.94 -6.85 11.43
C ASN A 238 1.25 -6.21 12.79
N LEU A 239 0.91 -4.94 12.98
CA LEU A 239 1.05 -4.26 14.27
C LEU A 239 0.07 -4.79 15.32
N GLN A 240 -1.19 -4.99 14.93
CA GLN A 240 -2.23 -5.51 15.80
C GLN A 240 -2.30 -7.05 15.76
N PRO A 241 -2.86 -7.71 16.79
CA PRO A 241 -3.18 -9.13 16.72
C PRO A 241 -4.10 -9.46 15.53
N SER A 242 -3.83 -10.57 14.84
CA SER A 242 -4.70 -11.09 13.78
C SER A 242 -5.55 -12.26 14.28
N LYS A 243 -6.65 -12.56 13.56
CA LYS A 243 -7.52 -13.71 13.87
C LYS A 243 -6.77 -15.05 13.89
N HIS A 244 -5.65 -15.14 13.18
CA HIS A 244 -4.95 -16.41 12.91
C HIS A 244 -3.52 -16.46 13.47
N ASP A 245 -3.17 -15.57 14.40
CA ASP A 245 -1.84 -15.51 15.02
C ASP A 245 -1.34 -16.88 15.50
N LYS A 246 -2.20 -17.68 16.14
CA LYS A 246 -1.86 -19.01 16.67
C LYS A 246 -1.44 -20.03 15.62
N HIS A 247 -1.70 -19.77 14.34
CA HIS A 247 -1.36 -20.65 13.23
C HIS A 247 -0.08 -20.22 12.50
N ALA A 248 0.45 -19.03 12.77
CA ALA A 248 1.64 -18.51 12.10
C ALA A 248 2.91 -19.18 12.61
N ASP A 249 3.81 -19.53 11.69
CA ASP A 249 5.18 -19.98 12.01
C ASP A 249 6.06 -18.81 12.43
N LEU A 250 5.81 -17.64 11.84
CA LEU A 250 6.53 -16.40 12.14
C LEU A 250 5.52 -15.25 12.24
N ARG A 251 5.59 -14.50 13.34
CA ARG A 251 4.81 -13.27 13.55
C ARG A 251 5.77 -12.11 13.76
N ILE A 252 5.63 -11.09 12.93
CA ILE A 252 6.44 -9.87 12.98
C ILE A 252 5.50 -8.72 13.33
N HIS A 253 5.76 -8.06 14.45
CA HIS A 253 5.03 -6.86 14.85
C HIS A 253 5.90 -5.65 14.54
N GLY A 254 5.69 -5.07 13.37
CA GLY A 254 6.43 -3.91 12.89
C GLY A 254 5.72 -3.28 11.71
N TYR A 255 6.19 -2.09 11.32
CA TYR A 255 5.69 -1.43 10.12
C TYR A 255 6.06 -2.25 8.89
N VAL A 256 5.08 -2.51 8.02
CA VAL A 256 5.29 -3.36 6.83
C VAL A 256 6.37 -2.78 5.89
N ASP A 257 6.43 -1.46 5.73
CA ASP A 257 7.46 -0.82 4.90
C ASP A 257 8.87 -0.98 5.47
N GLU A 258 9.01 -0.95 6.81
CA GLU A 258 10.29 -1.22 7.49
C GLU A 258 10.72 -2.67 7.29
N VAL A 259 9.81 -3.62 7.56
CA VAL A 259 10.07 -5.05 7.37
C VAL A 259 10.45 -5.37 5.93
N MET A 260 9.70 -4.84 4.95
CA MET A 260 9.97 -5.08 3.54
C MET A 260 11.27 -4.41 3.09
N SER A 261 11.56 -3.18 3.51
CA SER A 261 12.81 -2.50 3.14
C SER A 261 14.04 -3.23 3.69
N MET A 262 13.99 -3.66 4.96
CA MET A 262 15.07 -4.46 5.57
C MET A 262 15.24 -5.80 4.85
N MET A 263 14.15 -6.48 4.52
CA MET A 263 14.17 -7.76 3.81
C MET A 263 14.73 -7.62 2.40
N MET A 264 14.26 -6.64 1.62
CA MET A 264 14.74 -6.37 0.26
C MET A 264 16.25 -6.09 0.25
N ASN A 265 16.74 -5.30 1.21
CA ASN A 265 18.17 -5.04 1.40
C ASN A 265 18.96 -6.34 1.71
N GLN A 266 18.48 -7.19 2.62
CA GLN A 266 19.14 -8.48 2.90
C GLN A 266 19.17 -9.44 1.69
N LEU A 267 18.21 -9.31 0.78
CA LEU A 267 18.16 -10.08 -0.47
C LEU A 267 18.97 -9.44 -1.60
N GLY A 268 19.55 -8.25 -1.41
CA GLY A 268 20.24 -7.50 -2.46
C GLY A 268 19.30 -7.05 -3.59
N ILE A 269 18.04 -6.76 -3.28
CA ILE A 269 17.02 -6.36 -4.26
C ILE A 269 16.64 -4.91 -4.01
N ASP A 270 16.79 -4.07 -5.03
CA ASP A 270 16.36 -2.68 -4.97
C ASP A 270 14.84 -2.56 -5.07
N ILE A 271 14.24 -1.65 -4.30
CA ILE A 271 12.83 -1.30 -4.46
C ILE A 271 12.72 -0.29 -5.62
N PRO A 272 11.97 -0.60 -6.70
CA PRO A 272 11.88 0.27 -7.86
C PRO A 272 11.16 1.58 -7.51
N LYS A 273 11.62 2.69 -8.10
CA LYS A 273 10.94 3.99 -7.97
C LYS A 273 9.59 3.95 -8.69
N TYR A 274 8.58 4.57 -8.08
CA TYR A 274 7.29 4.76 -8.72
C TYR A 274 7.36 5.90 -9.76
N THR A 275 6.92 5.62 -10.99
CA THR A 275 6.97 6.56 -12.12
C THR A 275 5.59 7.07 -12.55
N GLY A 276 4.55 6.78 -11.77
CA GLY A 276 3.17 7.14 -12.06
C GLY A 276 2.25 5.95 -12.39
N PRO A 277 0.94 6.18 -12.48
CA PRO A 277 -0.05 5.09 -12.61
C PRO A 277 0.19 4.25 -13.87
N THR A 278 0.43 2.96 -13.69
CA THR A 278 0.77 2.04 -14.78
C THR A 278 -0.08 0.79 -14.68
N VAL A 279 -0.85 0.45 -15.72
CA VAL A 279 -1.67 -0.77 -15.74
C VAL A 279 -0.96 -1.86 -16.52
N VAL A 280 -0.62 -2.97 -15.85
CA VAL A 280 -0.03 -4.16 -16.47
C VAL A 280 -1.06 -5.28 -16.45
N LEU A 281 -1.48 -5.76 -17.63
CA LEU A 281 -2.52 -6.80 -17.72
C LEU A 281 -1.98 -8.20 -17.47
N GLU A 282 -0.77 -8.48 -17.96
CA GLU A 282 -0.12 -9.79 -17.89
C GLU A 282 1.31 -9.64 -17.38
N SER A 283 1.74 -10.59 -16.55
CA SER A 283 3.09 -10.62 -15.99
C SER A 283 4.16 -10.64 -17.09
N PRO A 284 5.19 -9.77 -16.99
CA PRO A 284 6.34 -9.80 -17.89
C PRO A 284 7.31 -10.95 -17.57
N THR A 285 7.15 -11.61 -16.43
CA THR A 285 8.08 -12.59 -15.89
C THR A 285 8.06 -13.88 -16.68
N ARG A 286 9.21 -14.27 -17.25
CA ARG A 286 9.32 -15.50 -18.06
C ARG A 286 10.18 -16.60 -17.44
N VAL A 287 11.03 -16.29 -16.45
CA VAL A 287 11.90 -17.28 -15.77
C VAL A 287 12.19 -16.82 -14.34
N ARG A 288 12.18 -17.74 -13.37
CA ARG A 288 12.59 -17.46 -12.00
C ARG A 288 14.10 -17.24 -11.94
N VAL A 289 14.53 -16.12 -11.35
CA VAL A 289 15.94 -15.90 -11.02
C VAL A 289 16.23 -16.58 -9.67
N PRO A 290 17.25 -17.46 -9.55
CA PRO A 290 17.65 -18.00 -8.26
C PRO A 290 18.12 -16.88 -7.33
N LEU A 291 17.48 -16.76 -6.16
CA LEU A 291 17.93 -15.85 -5.11
C LEU A 291 19.23 -16.36 -4.50
N LYS A 292 20.23 -15.47 -4.36
CA LYS A 292 21.41 -15.69 -3.53
C LYS A 292 21.41 -14.64 -2.42
N ARG A 293 21.53 -15.09 -1.18
CA ARG A 293 21.60 -14.21 -0.01
C ARG A 293 22.91 -13.43 -0.03
N GLU A 294 22.85 -12.11 0.05
CA GLU A 294 24.02 -11.31 0.38
C GLU A 294 24.21 -11.32 1.90
N HIS A 295 25.38 -11.78 2.37
CA HIS A 295 25.72 -11.77 3.80
C HIS A 295 26.18 -10.35 4.19
N THR A 296 25.27 -9.38 4.15
CA THR A 296 25.58 -8.01 4.60
C THR A 296 24.53 -7.57 5.61
N VAL A 297 24.80 -7.78 6.90
CA VAL A 297 24.02 -7.14 7.97
C VAL A 297 24.50 -5.70 8.06
N ASN A 298 23.88 -4.79 7.30
CA ASN A 298 24.14 -3.36 7.47
C ASN A 298 23.32 -2.83 8.67
N ASN A 299 24.02 -2.18 9.59
CA ASN A 299 23.49 -1.60 10.83
C ASN A 299 22.48 -0.48 10.54
N LEU A 300 21.20 -0.83 10.34
CA LEU A 300 20.06 0.09 10.38
C LEU A 300 19.43 0.18 11.79
N LEU A 301 20.11 -0.35 12.81
CA LEU A 301 19.48 -0.79 14.07
C LEU A 301 19.49 0.22 15.24
N ASN A 302 19.71 1.51 15.01
CA ASN A 302 19.74 2.50 16.11
C ASN A 302 18.61 3.55 15.96
N GLY A 303 17.57 3.49 16.80
CA GLY A 303 16.48 4.50 16.87
C GLY A 303 15.15 3.94 17.39
N ASP A 304 14.18 4.78 17.75
CA ASP A 304 12.79 4.37 18.07
C ASP A 304 12.07 3.83 16.80
N PRO A 305 11.15 2.84 16.88
CA PRO A 305 10.42 2.35 15.72
C PRO A 305 9.71 3.42 14.88
N GLN A 306 9.21 4.47 15.53
CA GLN A 306 8.57 5.58 14.84
C GLN A 306 9.60 6.40 14.03
N ASP A 307 10.77 6.69 14.61
CA ASP A 307 11.85 7.42 13.94
C ASP A 307 12.37 6.67 12.70
N ARG A 308 12.45 5.33 12.77
CA ARG A 308 12.89 4.50 11.63
C ARG A 308 11.89 4.53 10.47
N LYS A 309 10.59 4.56 10.78
CA LYS A 309 9.53 4.72 9.77
C LYS A 309 9.68 6.04 9.03
N ASP A 310 9.87 7.14 9.76
CA ASP A 310 9.97 8.47 9.17
C ASP A 310 11.22 8.57 8.26
N ALA A 311 12.34 7.99 8.68
CA ALA A 311 13.56 7.92 7.85
C ALA A 311 13.39 7.09 6.57
N ILE A 312 12.61 5.99 6.59
CA ILE A 312 12.30 5.22 5.38
C ILE A 312 11.44 6.03 4.44
N LEU A 313 10.43 6.74 4.96
CA LEU A 313 9.55 7.62 4.18
C LEU A 313 10.29 8.83 3.61
N GLU A 314 11.35 9.31 4.25
CA GLU A 314 12.19 10.42 3.78
C GLU A 314 13.20 9.99 2.68
N ASN A 315 13.85 8.82 2.82
CA ASN A 315 14.75 8.26 1.79
C ASN A 315 14.00 7.80 0.54
N ALA A 316 12.73 7.49 0.72
CA ALA A 316 11.75 7.26 -0.30
C ALA A 316 11.39 8.64 -0.90
N ASP A 317 12.04 9.03 -2.01
CA ASP A 317 11.78 10.19 -2.90
C ASP A 317 10.33 10.22 -3.49
N TYR A 318 9.29 9.97 -2.70
CA TYR A 318 7.92 9.72 -3.16
C TYR A 318 7.09 11.01 -3.34
N SER A 319 7.55 12.16 -2.84
CA SER A 319 6.74 13.39 -2.87
C SER A 319 6.74 14.12 -4.22
N THR A 320 7.77 13.96 -5.06
CA THR A 320 7.91 14.76 -6.30
C THR A 320 7.17 14.18 -7.51
N ASN A 321 6.90 12.88 -7.54
CA ASN A 321 6.21 12.22 -8.66
C ASN A 321 4.71 12.02 -8.47
N CYS A 322 4.15 12.39 -7.31
CA CYS A 322 2.75 12.08 -6.99
C CYS A 322 1.71 13.07 -7.57
N GLY A 323 2.10 14.06 -8.39
CA GLY A 323 1.12 15.08 -8.83
C GLY A 323 1.54 16.14 -9.83
N GLN A 324 2.55 15.95 -10.70
CA GLN A 324 2.83 16.96 -11.74
C GLN A 324 2.08 16.69 -13.05
N LYS A 325 0.86 17.22 -13.14
CA LYS A 325 0.42 18.16 -14.19
C LYS A 325 -1.05 18.55 -14.01
N ILE A 326 -1.31 19.58 -13.21
CA ILE A 326 -2.33 20.59 -13.54
C ILE A 326 -1.65 21.95 -13.29
N LYS A 327 -1.03 22.51 -14.34
CA LYS A 327 -0.76 23.95 -14.37
C LYS A 327 -2.05 24.60 -14.82
N ALA A 328 -2.83 25.11 -13.88
CA ALA A 328 -3.70 26.24 -14.17
C ALA A 328 -2.77 27.45 -14.30
N GLU A 329 -2.71 28.05 -15.49
CA GLU A 329 -2.14 29.37 -15.64
C GLU A 329 -3.06 30.34 -14.89
N GLU A 330 -2.64 30.75 -13.69
CA GLU A 330 -3.17 31.94 -13.04
C GLU A 330 -2.72 33.14 -13.87
N ASN A 331 -3.62 33.67 -14.69
CA ASN A 331 -3.43 34.98 -15.31
C ASN A 331 -3.66 36.06 -14.26
N GLU A 332 -2.70 36.98 -14.21
CA GLU A 332 -2.64 38.18 -13.39
C GLU A 332 -3.96 38.97 -13.38
N GLU A 333 -4.41 39.31 -12.18
CA GLU A 333 -5.42 40.34 -11.95
C GLU A 333 -4.94 41.69 -12.53
N THR A 334 -5.65 42.18 -13.54
CA THR A 334 -5.72 43.62 -13.82
C THR A 334 -7.18 44.07 -13.76
N LYS A 335 -7.45 44.99 -12.82
CA LYS A 335 -8.70 45.71 -12.67
C LYS A 335 -9.01 46.52 -13.94
N THR A 336 -10.25 46.50 -14.41
CA THR A 336 -11.14 47.69 -14.53
C THR A 336 -12.48 47.36 -15.23
N ASP A 337 -13.57 47.74 -14.54
CA ASP A 337 -14.88 48.26 -14.94
C ASP A 337 -15.59 47.88 -16.27
N ASN A 338 -16.84 47.42 -16.08
CA ASN A 338 -18.09 47.73 -16.80
C ASN A 338 -18.12 47.77 -18.35
N LEU A 339 -18.90 46.84 -18.94
CA LEU A 339 -20.15 47.10 -19.70
C LEU A 339 -20.63 45.81 -20.39
N GLY A 340 -21.95 45.59 -20.39
CA GLY A 340 -22.57 44.37 -20.90
C GLY A 340 -22.72 44.30 -22.43
N VAL A 341 -23.43 43.23 -22.83
CA VAL A 341 -24.22 43.00 -24.07
C VAL A 341 -23.85 41.68 -24.78
N LYS A 342 -24.84 40.77 -24.72
CA LYS A 342 -25.44 39.87 -25.74
C LYS A 342 -24.59 39.05 -26.73
N ASP A 343 -25.07 37.80 -26.87
CA ASP A 343 -25.23 36.98 -28.08
C ASP A 343 -24.01 36.71 -28.97
N ALA A 344 -23.64 35.44 -29.13
CA ALA A 344 -24.01 34.65 -30.32
C ALA A 344 -23.15 33.38 -30.46
N CYS A 345 -23.84 32.30 -30.81
CA CYS A 345 -23.33 31.12 -31.47
C CYS A 345 -22.51 31.49 -32.72
N ASN A 346 -21.32 30.92 -32.90
CA ASN A 346 -20.99 30.31 -34.18
C ASN A 346 -19.79 29.36 -34.10
N SER A 347 -20.03 28.19 -34.66
CA SER A 347 -19.08 27.26 -35.28
C SER A 347 -17.98 27.97 -36.08
N VAL A 348 -16.79 27.35 -36.19
CA VAL A 348 -16.19 26.93 -37.48
C VAL A 348 -14.82 26.24 -37.27
N LYS A 349 -14.77 25.01 -37.80
CA LYS A 349 -13.75 24.28 -38.57
C LYS A 349 -12.26 24.39 -38.22
N ILE A 350 -11.75 23.21 -37.90
CA ILE A 350 -10.40 22.69 -38.10
C ILE A 350 -9.99 22.83 -39.57
N SER A 351 -8.76 23.29 -39.81
CA SER A 351 -8.01 23.04 -41.04
C SER A 351 -6.61 22.56 -40.66
N VAL A 352 -6.22 21.43 -41.24
CA VAL A 352 -4.91 20.79 -41.11
C VAL A 352 -4.13 21.17 -42.37
N GLU A 353 -2.91 21.67 -42.21
CA GLU A 353 -1.93 21.70 -43.29
C GLU A 353 -0.64 21.03 -42.80
N THR A 354 -0.27 20.00 -43.54
CA THR A 354 1.01 19.30 -43.54
C THR A 354 1.94 19.97 -44.53
N ASP A 355 3.24 20.04 -44.23
CA ASP A 355 4.26 20.08 -45.28
C ASP A 355 5.53 19.35 -44.85
N THR A 356 6.14 18.74 -45.86
CA THR A 356 7.16 17.70 -45.87
C THR A 356 8.55 18.22 -46.27
N ASP A 357 9.58 17.42 -45.94
CA ASP A 357 10.91 17.28 -46.56
C ASP A 357 11.92 18.44 -46.39
N THR A 358 13.18 18.23 -46.00
CA THR A 358 14.19 17.36 -46.61
C THR A 358 15.43 17.22 -45.70
N ALA A 359 16.17 16.11 -45.85
CA ALA A 359 17.42 15.77 -45.18
C ALA A 359 18.68 16.34 -45.88
N VAL A 360 19.75 16.66 -45.13
CA VAL A 360 21.16 16.53 -45.56
C VAL A 360 22.06 16.24 -44.34
N SER A 361 23.05 15.36 -44.55
CA SER A 361 24.05 14.83 -43.62
C SER A 361 25.43 15.52 -43.78
N LEU A 362 26.42 15.09 -42.98
CA LEU A 362 27.86 15.47 -42.92
C LEU A 362 28.15 16.65 -41.98
N GLY A 363 29.14 16.65 -41.09
CA GLY A 363 30.22 15.72 -40.76
C GLY A 363 31.26 16.46 -39.88
N SER A 364 31.92 15.72 -38.98
CA SER A 364 33.25 15.96 -38.35
C SER A 364 33.63 17.34 -37.79
N SER A 365 33.99 17.42 -36.49
CA SER A 365 35.40 17.43 -36.02
C SER A 365 35.55 17.99 -34.60
N SER A 366 36.21 17.20 -33.76
CA SER A 366 37.10 17.53 -32.63
C SER A 366 37.29 18.98 -32.17
N SER A 367 37.21 19.21 -30.86
CA SER A 367 38.35 19.74 -30.07
C SER A 367 38.12 19.63 -28.55
N ASN A 368 39.24 19.41 -27.87
CA ASN A 368 39.43 19.25 -26.43
C ASN A 368 39.00 20.49 -25.64
N ASN A 369 38.53 20.29 -24.40
CA ASN A 369 39.08 21.05 -23.26
C ASN A 369 38.86 20.33 -21.92
N VAL A 370 39.93 20.31 -21.15
CA VAL A 370 40.14 19.65 -19.86
C VAL A 370 40.26 20.74 -18.78
N CYS A 371 39.47 20.60 -17.70
CA CYS A 371 39.66 21.06 -16.30
C CYS A 371 39.99 22.56 -16.00
N PRO A 372 39.84 23.07 -14.73
CA PRO A 372 40.05 22.35 -13.47
C PRO A 372 39.10 22.62 -12.29
N SER A 373 39.26 21.74 -11.30
CA SER A 373 38.88 21.79 -9.89
C SER A 373 39.40 23.04 -9.16
N TYR A 374 38.68 23.48 -8.12
CA TYR A 374 39.24 24.32 -7.06
C TYR A 374 38.75 23.89 -5.68
N GLU A 375 39.72 23.74 -4.78
CA GLU A 375 39.58 23.40 -3.36
C GLU A 375 40.06 24.61 -2.54
N SER A 376 39.45 24.81 -1.37
CA SER A 376 39.92 25.56 -0.20
C SER A 376 40.01 27.10 -0.27
N LEU A 377 39.39 27.76 0.72
CA LEU A 377 40.03 28.81 1.53
C LEU A 377 39.28 28.98 2.87
N GLN A 378 40.06 29.00 3.94
CA GLN A 378 39.68 29.13 5.34
C GLN A 378 39.63 30.60 5.79
N LYS A 379 38.79 30.83 6.82
CA LYS A 379 38.94 31.77 7.95
C LYS A 379 38.90 33.28 7.69
N THR A 380 37.94 33.93 8.35
CA THR A 380 38.22 34.90 9.42
C THR A 380 37.13 34.84 10.49
N GLU A 381 37.59 34.85 11.74
CA GLU A 381 36.82 34.90 12.98
C GLU A 381 36.37 36.33 13.29
N GLU A 382 35.24 36.49 13.98
CA GLU A 382 35.15 37.50 15.03
C GLU A 382 34.29 36.99 16.21
N ARG A 383 34.75 37.36 17.39
CA ARG A 383 34.60 36.70 18.69
C ARG A 383 33.95 37.68 19.63
N ILE A 384 32.86 37.30 20.32
CA ILE A 384 32.50 37.91 21.61
C ILE A 384 32.11 36.81 22.60
N THR A 385 32.98 36.68 23.61
CA THR A 385 32.88 35.96 24.89
C THR A 385 31.81 36.62 25.79
N THR A 386 31.12 35.94 26.71
CA THR A 386 31.60 35.51 28.05
C THR A 386 30.55 34.60 28.70
N ASN A 387 30.93 33.38 29.11
CA ASN A 387 31.13 32.93 30.51
C ASN A 387 29.90 33.03 31.44
N ASP A 388 29.38 31.90 31.95
CA ASP A 388 29.71 31.43 33.31
C ASP A 388 28.93 30.18 33.78
N THR A 389 29.71 29.17 34.19
CA THR A 389 29.60 28.27 35.37
C THR A 389 28.36 27.40 35.70
N LEU A 390 28.62 26.08 35.72
CA LEU A 390 27.97 24.99 36.49
C LEU A 390 28.18 25.18 38.03
N PRO A 391 27.39 24.56 38.95
CA PRO A 391 27.72 23.20 39.41
C PRO A 391 26.57 22.27 39.89
N THR A 392 26.84 20.98 39.68
CA THR A 392 26.54 19.73 40.40
C THR A 392 25.85 19.68 41.79
N LYS A 393 25.00 18.63 41.90
CA LYS A 393 24.97 17.52 42.90
C LYS A 393 24.18 17.61 44.23
N GLN A 394 23.68 16.40 44.62
CA GLN A 394 23.26 15.87 45.94
C GLN A 394 21.85 16.23 46.46
N ASP A 395 21.11 15.43 47.22
CA ASP A 395 21.12 14.01 47.64
C ASP A 395 19.77 13.74 48.37
N VAL A 396 19.21 12.52 48.20
CA VAL A 396 18.56 11.63 49.20
C VAL A 396 17.56 12.18 50.25
N LYS A 397 16.33 11.62 50.31
CA LYS A 397 15.78 10.79 51.44
C LYS A 397 14.27 10.48 51.38
N HIS A 398 13.98 9.16 51.31
CA HIS A 398 13.03 8.31 52.05
C HIS A 398 11.77 8.86 52.75
N LYS A 399 10.64 8.16 52.49
CA LYS A 399 9.74 7.41 53.45
C LYS A 399 8.57 6.81 52.62
N SER A 400 8.35 5.50 52.41
CA SER A 400 8.04 4.35 53.29
C SER A 400 6.65 4.37 53.96
N SER A 401 5.70 3.57 53.43
CA SER A 401 4.73 2.66 54.10
C SER A 401 3.65 2.27 53.06
N SER A 402 3.47 1.03 52.57
CA SER A 402 2.98 -0.22 53.21
C SER A 402 1.60 -0.03 53.87
N GLN A 403 0.53 -0.78 53.60
CA GLN A 403 0.40 -2.24 53.57
C GLN A 403 -0.93 -2.70 52.89
N HIS A 404 -0.85 -3.91 52.30
CA HIS A 404 -1.75 -5.09 52.36
C HIS A 404 -3.29 -4.96 52.41
N THR A 405 -4.08 -5.76 51.69
CA THR A 405 -4.31 -7.24 51.74
C THR A 405 -5.39 -7.55 50.67
N ASP A 406 -5.83 -8.76 50.33
CA ASP A 406 -5.30 -10.11 50.08
C ASP A 406 -6.54 -10.96 49.68
N SER A 407 -6.33 -12.07 48.96
CA SER A 407 -7.24 -13.22 48.79
C SER A 407 -8.52 -13.06 47.91
N SER A 408 -9.13 -14.09 47.32
CA SER A 408 -8.75 -15.41 46.77
C SER A 408 -10.03 -16.05 46.19
N VAL A 409 -9.88 -16.87 45.14
CA VAL A 409 -10.67 -18.10 44.80
C VAL A 409 -12.17 -17.97 44.45
N ALA A 410 -12.54 -18.41 43.24
CA ALA A 410 -13.56 -19.46 43.03
C ALA A 410 -13.70 -19.85 41.54
N THR A 411 -13.31 -21.08 41.24
CA THR A 411 -13.66 -21.87 40.06
C THR A 411 -15.15 -22.26 40.10
N LYS A 412 -15.88 -22.10 38.98
CA LYS A 412 -17.15 -22.79 38.76
C LYS A 412 -17.22 -23.34 37.33
N ARG A 413 -17.10 -24.68 37.27
CA ARG A 413 -17.43 -25.55 36.12
C ARG A 413 -18.95 -25.75 36.12
N LEU A 414 -19.60 -25.56 34.97
CA LEU A 414 -20.94 -26.09 34.71
C LEU A 414 -20.82 -27.10 33.57
N LYS A 415 -21.12 -28.36 33.89
CA LYS A 415 -21.62 -29.39 32.97
C LYS A 415 -23.14 -29.21 32.92
N LEU A 416 -23.73 -29.34 31.74
CA LEU A 416 -25.08 -29.86 31.54
C LEU A 416 -25.13 -30.53 30.15
N ASP A 417 -25.98 -31.54 30.10
CA ASP A 417 -25.96 -32.71 29.25
C ASP A 417 -26.55 -32.52 27.85
N SER A 418 -26.37 -33.58 27.07
CA SER A 418 -27.05 -33.99 25.84
C SER A 418 -28.56 -33.78 25.81
N ASP A 419 -29.05 -33.33 24.66
CA ASP A 419 -29.94 -34.11 23.76
C ASP A 419 -29.70 -33.68 22.30
#